data_AF-A0A942F2R1-F1
#
_entry.id   AF-A0A942F2R1-F1
#
_cell.length_a   1.000
_cell.length_b   1.000
_cell.length_c   1.000
_cell.angle_alpha   90.00
_cell.angle_beta   90.00
_cell.angle_gamma   90.00
#
_symmetry.space_group_name_H-M   'P 1'
#
loop_
_entity.id
_entity.type
_entity.pdbx_description
1 polymer ?
#
loop_
_entity_poly.entity_id
_entity_poly.type
_entity_poly.pdbx_seq_one_letter_code
_entity_poly.pdbx_strand_id
1 'polypeptide(L)'
;MSILSSVIVTIAVDVIINRRITWSEFPVAVCLVIFSYVSLLAFWNQRLFYVVAGGLVTSSMMLFALDASTGGVYWSVGLGIPILFCLNLITLGYILVYKYSRYKSINQIAYGLICVTLFCLSIEAIWQLFRYNELRLFWSLIVSATLLPVSAVLIYIHHRLKKGNVLEKTFHL
;
A
#
# COMPACT_ATOMS: atom_id res chain seq x y z
N MET A 1 13.09 -12.80 11.79
CA MET A 1 12.52 -13.90 12.61
C MET A 1 11.00 -13.82 12.75
N SER A 2 10.39 -12.62 12.81
CA SER A 2 8.94 -12.46 13.04
C SER A 2 8.02 -12.82 11.86
N ILE A 3 8.54 -12.83 10.62
CA ILE A 3 7.72 -13.11 9.42
C ILE A 3 7.48 -14.62 9.25
N LEU A 4 8.50 -15.43 9.60
CA LEU A 4 8.44 -16.89 9.52
C LEU A 4 7.45 -17.49 10.53
N SER A 5 7.36 -16.93 11.74
CA SER A 5 6.39 -17.40 12.73
C SER A 5 4.95 -17.12 12.32
N SER A 6 4.69 -15.97 11.69
CA SER A 6 3.37 -15.64 11.17
C SER A 6 2.93 -16.63 10.08
N VAL A 7 3.82 -16.97 9.14
CA VAL A 7 3.56 -17.93 8.05
C VAL A 7 3.26 -19.34 8.58
N ILE A 8 4.04 -19.80 9.54
CA ILE A 8 3.88 -21.15 10.11
C ILE A 8 2.54 -21.26 10.86
N VAL A 9 2.13 -20.21 11.57
CA VAL A 9 0.86 -20.20 12.31
C VAL A 9 -0.33 -20.19 11.35
N THR A 10 -0.30 -19.40 10.27
CA THR A 10 -1.40 -19.42 9.29
C THR A 10 -1.51 -20.75 8.56
N ILE A 11 -0.39 -21.38 8.20
CA ILE A 11 -0.39 -22.72 7.58
C ILE A 11 -0.95 -23.77 8.55
N ALA A 12 -0.53 -23.74 9.82
CA ALA A 12 -1.02 -24.69 10.82
C ALA A 12 -2.53 -24.54 11.07
N VAL A 13 -3.04 -23.31 11.12
CA VAL A 13 -4.48 -23.03 11.30
C VAL A 13 -5.29 -23.46 10.07
N ASP A 14 -4.77 -23.27 8.86
CA ASP A 14 -5.43 -23.68 7.61
C ASP A 14 -5.58 -25.22 7.48
N VAL A 15 -4.53 -25.96 7.88
CA VAL A 15 -4.51 -27.42 7.87
C VAL A 15 -5.45 -28.03 8.91
N ILE A 16 -5.56 -27.42 10.09
CA ILE A 16 -6.39 -27.94 11.19
C ILE A 16 -7.89 -27.72 10.93
N ILE A 17 -8.27 -26.62 10.26
CA ILE A 17 -9.68 -26.23 10.13
C ILE A 17 -10.34 -26.75 8.85
N ASN A 18 -9.69 -26.65 7.67
CA ASN A 18 -10.42 -26.80 6.40
C ASN A 18 -10.13 -28.07 5.60
N ARG A 19 -9.09 -28.85 5.92
CA ARG A 19 -8.66 -30.05 5.14
C ARG A 19 -8.51 -29.81 3.61
N ARG A 20 -8.53 -28.55 3.16
CA ARG A 20 -8.30 -28.06 1.80
C ARG A 20 -7.57 -26.72 1.88
N ILE A 21 -6.52 -26.58 1.09
CA ILE A 21 -5.74 -25.35 0.92
C ILE A 21 -6.63 -24.40 0.13
N THR A 22 -7.34 -23.50 0.80
CA THR A 22 -8.13 -22.44 0.14
C THR A 22 -7.95 -21.09 0.83
N TRP A 23 -7.64 -21.06 2.14
CA TRP A 23 -7.39 -19.82 2.87
C TRP A 23 -5.89 -19.51 3.04
N SER A 24 -5.01 -20.51 2.96
CA SER A 24 -3.53 -20.36 2.97
C SER A 24 -2.97 -19.64 1.74
N GLU A 25 -3.70 -19.55 0.64
CA GLU A 25 -3.24 -18.90 -0.60
C GLU A 25 -2.99 -17.39 -0.41
N PHE A 26 -3.84 -16.69 0.34
CA PHE A 26 -3.70 -15.24 0.58
C PHE A 26 -2.49 -14.89 1.45
N PRO A 27 -2.26 -15.54 2.62
CA PRO A 27 -1.03 -15.33 3.40
C PRO A 27 0.24 -15.62 2.61
N VAL A 28 0.26 -16.70 1.82
CA VAL A 28 1.43 -17.09 1.01
C VAL A 28 1.67 -16.05 -0.09
N ALA A 29 0.61 -15.58 -0.76
CA ALA A 29 0.67 -14.49 -1.74
C ALA A 29 1.30 -13.21 -1.14
N VAL A 30 0.84 -12.78 0.03
CA VAL A 30 1.40 -11.60 0.73
C VAL A 30 2.87 -11.80 1.06
N CYS A 31 3.26 -12.99 1.54
CA CYS A 31 4.63 -13.28 1.86
C CYS A 31 5.55 -13.31 0.63
N LEU A 32 5.08 -13.86 -0.49
CA LEU A 32 5.80 -13.85 -1.77
C LEU A 32 6.02 -12.42 -2.27
N VAL A 33 4.99 -11.57 -2.20
CA VAL A 33 5.10 -10.15 -2.57
C VAL A 33 6.17 -9.49 -1.70
N ILE A 34 6.07 -9.59 -0.37
CA ILE A 34 7.07 -9.00 0.54
C ILE A 34 8.48 -9.52 0.25
N PHE A 35 8.62 -10.84 0.05
CA PHE A 35 9.90 -11.47 -0.26
C PHE A 35 10.50 -10.92 -1.56
N SER A 36 9.69 -10.74 -2.61
CA SER A 36 10.14 -10.18 -3.88
C SER A 36 10.69 -8.75 -3.72
N TYR A 37 10.01 -7.89 -2.97
CA TYR A 37 10.46 -6.52 -2.72
C TYR A 37 11.72 -6.48 -1.85
N VAL A 38 11.81 -7.33 -0.81
CA VAL A 38 13.01 -7.43 0.04
C VAL A 38 14.21 -7.93 -0.76
N SER A 39 14.03 -8.95 -1.60
CA SER A 39 15.09 -9.49 -2.45
C SER A 39 15.60 -8.43 -3.43
N LEU A 40 14.69 -7.70 -4.09
CA LEU A 40 15.05 -6.60 -4.99
C LEU A 40 15.75 -5.45 -4.26
N LEU A 41 15.31 -5.07 -3.07
CA LEU A 41 15.99 -4.04 -2.27
C LEU A 41 17.38 -4.48 -1.79
N ALA A 42 17.54 -5.76 -1.44
CA ALA A 42 18.80 -6.31 -0.94
C ALA A 42 19.85 -6.46 -2.06
N PHE A 43 19.44 -6.91 -3.24
CA PHE A 43 20.35 -7.11 -4.37
C PHE A 43 20.54 -5.87 -5.24
N TRP A 44 19.54 -4.99 -5.30
CA TRP A 44 19.50 -3.90 -6.27
C TRP A 44 19.52 -2.54 -5.58
N ASN A 45 20.73 -2.00 -5.35
CA ASN A 45 20.94 -0.63 -4.85
C ASN A 45 20.68 0.46 -5.93
N GLN A 46 19.73 0.22 -6.83
CA GLN A 46 19.37 1.15 -7.91
C GLN A 46 18.33 2.17 -7.46
N ARG A 47 18.10 3.20 -8.29
CA ARG A 47 17.10 4.24 -8.02
C ARG A 47 15.75 3.61 -7.69
N LEU A 48 15.10 4.11 -6.63
CA LEU A 48 13.81 3.63 -6.10
C LEU A 48 12.75 3.32 -7.18
N PHE A 49 12.73 4.08 -8.27
CA PHE A 49 11.81 3.87 -9.39
C PHE A 49 11.95 2.48 -10.02
N TYR A 50 13.18 2.00 -10.25
CA TYR A 50 13.42 0.68 -10.83
C TYR A 50 13.04 -0.45 -9.87
N VAL A 51 13.22 -0.23 -8.56
CA VAL A 51 12.82 -1.20 -7.53
C VAL A 51 11.29 -1.36 -7.52
N VAL A 52 10.54 -0.26 -7.62
CA VAL A 52 9.07 -0.30 -7.67
C VAL A 52 8.58 -0.99 -8.94
N ALA A 53 9.14 -0.64 -10.11
CA ALA A 53 8.78 -1.26 -11.37
C ALA A 53 9.14 -2.75 -11.44
N GLY A 54 10.36 -3.11 -11.01
CA GLY A 54 10.80 -4.51 -10.92
C GLY A 54 10.00 -5.31 -9.90
N GLY A 55 9.66 -4.71 -8.77
CA GLY A 55 8.82 -5.31 -7.73
C GLY A 55 7.44 -5.66 -8.24
N LEU A 56 6.80 -4.78 -9.00
CA LEU A 56 5.51 -5.02 -9.65
C LEU A 56 5.59 -6.24 -10.59
N VAL A 57 6.60 -6.29 -11.47
CA VAL A 57 6.75 -7.39 -12.45
C VAL A 57 7.00 -8.72 -11.75
N THR A 58 7.96 -8.77 -10.82
CA THR A 58 8.30 -10.00 -10.09
C THR A 58 7.14 -10.48 -9.21
N SER A 59 6.46 -9.55 -8.51
CA SER A 59 5.29 -9.88 -7.68
C SER A 59 4.14 -10.41 -8.53
N SER A 60 3.84 -9.78 -9.67
CA SER A 60 2.78 -10.23 -10.57
C SER A 60 3.07 -11.62 -11.13
N MET A 61 4.33 -11.87 -11.49
CA MET A 61 4.77 -13.18 -12.00
C MET A 61 4.70 -14.27 -10.92
N MET A 62 5.07 -13.97 -9.68
CA MET A 62 4.92 -14.89 -8.53
C MET A 62 3.47 -15.19 -8.20
N LEU A 63 2.60 -14.17 -8.19
CA LEU A 63 1.17 -14.38 -7.95
C LEU A 63 0.53 -15.20 -9.06
N PHE A 64 0.94 -15.00 -10.31
CA PHE A 64 0.46 -15.81 -11.42
C PHE A 64 0.91 -17.28 -11.28
N ALA A 65 2.17 -17.51 -10.88
CA ALA A 65 2.67 -18.86 -10.62
C ALA A 65 1.93 -19.56 -9.47
N LEU A 66 1.56 -18.81 -8.41
CA LEU A 66 0.77 -19.34 -7.30
C LEU A 66 -0.64 -19.73 -7.75
N ASP A 67 -1.31 -18.88 -8.53
CA ASP A 67 -2.64 -19.15 -9.09
C ASP A 67 -2.66 -20.36 -10.03
N ALA A 68 -1.59 -20.52 -10.84
CA ALA A 68 -1.42 -21.66 -11.73
C ALA A 68 -1.25 -22.98 -10.95
N SER A 69 -0.63 -22.93 -9.76
CA SER A 69 -0.42 -24.11 -8.91
C SER A 69 -1.67 -24.55 -8.13
N THR A 70 -2.60 -23.63 -7.91
CA THR A 70 -3.82 -23.83 -7.10
C THR A 70 -5.06 -24.13 -7.95
N GLY A 71 -4.96 -24.02 -9.28
CA GLY A 71 -5.90 -24.62 -10.22
C GLY A 71 -6.93 -23.66 -10.82
N GLY A 72 -6.73 -22.35 -10.75
CA GLY A 72 -7.62 -21.39 -11.43
C GLY A 72 -7.08 -19.97 -11.48
N VAL A 73 -6.96 -19.40 -12.69
CA VAL A 73 -6.35 -18.08 -12.98
C VAL A 73 -7.27 -16.88 -12.62
N TYR A 74 -8.32 -17.10 -11.82
CA TYR A 74 -9.39 -16.12 -11.66
C TYR A 74 -9.12 -15.07 -10.59
N TRP A 75 -8.49 -15.46 -9.48
CA TRP A 75 -8.34 -14.59 -8.33
C TRP A 75 -7.11 -13.68 -8.43
N SER A 76 -5.99 -14.20 -8.94
CA SER A 76 -4.76 -13.41 -9.09
C SER A 76 -4.93 -12.28 -10.11
N VAL A 77 -5.54 -12.58 -11.26
CA VAL A 77 -5.75 -11.58 -12.31
C VAL A 77 -6.86 -10.59 -11.95
N GLY A 78 -7.93 -11.06 -11.31
CA GLY A 78 -9.09 -10.22 -10.98
C GLY A 78 -8.92 -9.36 -9.73
N LEU A 79 -8.14 -9.80 -8.74
CA LEU A 79 -7.94 -9.09 -7.47
C LEU A 79 -6.48 -8.79 -7.19
N GLY A 80 -5.59 -9.77 -7.29
CA GLY A 80 -4.18 -9.63 -6.89
C GLY A 80 -3.42 -8.55 -7.68
N ILE A 81 -3.41 -8.68 -9.01
CA ILE A 81 -2.71 -7.76 -9.93
C ILE A 81 -3.25 -6.32 -9.84
N PRO A 82 -4.58 -6.05 -9.92
CA PRO A 82 -5.07 -4.68 -9.85
C PRO A 82 -4.78 -4.02 -8.49
N ILE A 83 -4.85 -4.75 -7.38
CA ILE A 83 -4.49 -4.21 -6.06
C ILE A 83 -2.99 -3.88 -5.99
N LEU A 84 -2.13 -4.76 -6.50
CA LEU A 84 -0.69 -4.52 -6.61
C LEU A 84 -0.38 -3.31 -7.47
N PHE A 85 -1.07 -3.15 -8.59
CA PHE A 85 -0.90 -2.02 -9.47
C PHE A 85 -1.26 -0.70 -8.77
N CYS A 86 -2.40 -0.65 -8.08
CA CYS A 86 -2.79 0.51 -7.28
C CYS A 86 -1.78 0.83 -6.16
N LEU A 87 -1.28 -0.18 -5.45
CA LEU A 87 -0.26 -0.01 -4.42
C LEU A 87 1.01 0.63 -4.97
N ASN A 88 1.50 0.15 -6.12
CA ASN A 88 2.69 0.68 -6.77
C ASN A 88 2.47 2.11 -7.27
N LEU A 89 1.31 2.39 -7.87
CA LEU A 89 0.96 3.72 -8.35
C LEU A 89 0.95 4.76 -7.21
N ILE A 90 0.33 4.42 -6.07
CA ILE A 90 0.28 5.27 -4.88
C ILE A 90 1.68 5.47 -4.31
N THR A 91 2.49 4.41 -4.26
CA THR A 91 3.89 4.48 -3.78
C THR A 91 4.73 5.40 -4.67
N LEU A 92 4.59 5.31 -5.99
CA LEU A 92 5.24 6.24 -6.93
C LEU A 92 4.80 7.67 -6.70
N GLY A 93 3.48 7.91 -6.54
CA GLY A 93 2.94 9.23 -6.20
C GLY A 93 3.57 9.80 -4.93
N TYR A 94 3.66 8.99 -3.88
CA TYR A 94 4.29 9.36 -2.61
C TYR A 94 5.78 9.73 -2.79
N ILE A 95 6.54 8.95 -3.55
CA ILE A 95 7.97 9.21 -3.83
C ILE A 95 8.14 10.51 -4.63
N LEU A 96 7.27 10.78 -5.61
CA LEU A 96 7.31 12.02 -6.38
C LEU A 96 7.06 13.21 -5.46
N VAL A 97 6.02 13.17 -4.63
CA VAL A 97 5.74 14.21 -3.64
C VAL A 97 6.91 14.39 -2.67
N TYR A 98 7.54 13.30 -2.22
CA TYR A 98 8.72 13.35 -1.38
C TYR A 98 9.90 14.07 -2.05
N LYS A 99 10.15 13.82 -3.34
CA LYS A 99 11.22 14.48 -4.10
C LYS A 99 10.97 15.97 -4.33
N TYR A 100 9.73 16.36 -4.59
CA TYR A 100 9.35 17.76 -4.80
C TYR A 100 9.19 18.55 -3.49
N SER A 101 8.94 17.87 -2.37
CA SER A 101 8.77 18.53 -1.07
C SER A 101 10.11 19.00 -0.50
N ARG A 102 10.34 20.31 -0.56
CA ARG A 102 11.48 21.01 0.09
C ARG A 102 11.48 20.92 1.62
N TYR A 103 10.35 20.57 2.25
CA TYR A 103 10.19 20.55 3.71
C TYR A 103 9.74 19.17 4.20
N LYS A 104 10.55 18.59 5.10
CA LYS A 104 10.55 17.14 5.35
C LYS A 104 9.58 16.70 6.46
N SER A 105 9.60 17.27 7.65
CA SER A 105 9.14 16.47 8.80
C SER A 105 7.62 16.26 8.95
N ILE A 106 6.78 17.29 8.88
CA ILE A 106 5.33 17.14 9.18
C ILE A 106 4.49 16.90 7.92
N ASN A 107 4.87 17.51 6.80
CA ASN A 107 4.14 17.37 5.54
C ASN A 107 4.15 15.92 5.02
N GLN A 108 5.23 15.16 5.31
CA GLN A 108 5.35 13.75 4.93
C GLN A 108 4.28 12.86 5.58
N ILE A 109 3.96 13.11 6.87
CA ILE A 109 2.95 12.33 7.59
C ILE A 109 1.56 12.57 6.98
N ALA A 110 1.26 13.83 6.63
CA ALA A 110 -0.01 14.17 5.99
C ALA A 110 -0.17 13.48 4.62
N TYR A 111 0.87 13.49 3.77
CA TYR A 111 0.84 12.77 2.51
C TYR A 111 0.72 11.26 2.70
N GLY A 112 1.36 10.70 3.74
CA GLY A 112 1.19 9.29 4.10
C GLY A 112 -0.27 8.95 4.39
N LEU A 113 -0.97 9.77 5.18
CA LEU A 113 -2.39 9.58 5.50
C LEU A 113 -3.28 9.66 4.25
N ILE A 114 -2.98 10.57 3.32
CA ILE A 114 -3.68 10.68 2.04
C ILE A 114 -3.46 9.40 1.21
N CYS A 115 -2.22 8.91 1.12
CA CYS A 115 -1.90 7.67 0.42
C CYS A 115 -2.64 6.45 1.01
N VAL A 116 -2.71 6.34 2.34
CA VAL A 116 -3.47 5.27 3.02
C VAL A 116 -4.96 5.35 2.68
N THR A 117 -5.52 6.55 2.67
CA THR A 117 -6.93 6.78 2.30
C THR A 117 -7.21 6.33 0.87
N LEU A 118 -6.37 6.76 -0.08
CA LEU A 118 -6.47 6.36 -1.48
C LEU A 118 -6.33 4.85 -1.65
N PHE A 119 -5.43 4.21 -0.92
CA PHE A 119 -5.24 2.78 -0.99
C PHE A 119 -6.46 2.00 -0.48
N CYS A 120 -7.05 2.45 0.63
CA CYS A 120 -8.27 1.85 1.18
C CYS A 120 -9.46 1.98 0.21
N LEU A 121 -9.62 3.14 -0.42
CA LEU A 121 -10.63 3.35 -1.47
C LEU A 121 -10.43 2.44 -2.68
N SER A 122 -9.18 2.29 -3.14
CA SER A 122 -8.85 1.41 -4.27
C SER A 122 -9.16 -0.05 -3.96
N ILE A 123 -8.82 -0.54 -2.75
CA ILE A 123 -9.12 -1.92 -2.35
C ILE A 123 -10.62 -2.19 -2.38
N GLU A 124 -11.42 -1.31 -1.77
CA GLU A 124 -12.87 -1.52 -1.72
C GLU A 124 -13.51 -1.43 -3.10
N ALA A 125 -13.08 -0.47 -3.93
CA ALA A 125 -13.55 -0.34 -5.31
C ALA A 125 -13.25 -1.61 -6.13
N ILE A 126 -12.03 -2.14 -6.05
CA ILE A 126 -11.63 -3.36 -6.77
C ILE A 126 -12.41 -4.58 -6.24
N TRP A 127 -12.57 -4.68 -4.92
CA TRP A 127 -13.29 -5.80 -4.29
C TRP A 127 -14.78 -5.82 -4.65
N GLN A 128 -15.43 -4.65 -4.59
CA GLN A 128 -16.83 -4.46 -4.98
C GLN A 128 -17.05 -4.77 -6.46
N LEU A 129 -16.19 -4.25 -7.33
CA LEU A 129 -16.25 -4.48 -8.77
C LEU A 129 -16.08 -5.98 -9.10
N PHE A 130 -15.15 -6.67 -8.44
CA PHE A 130 -14.92 -8.09 -8.64
C PHE A 130 -16.07 -8.97 -8.15
N ARG A 131 -16.72 -8.61 -7.03
CA ARG A 131 -17.72 -9.48 -6.40
C ARG A 131 -19.16 -9.21 -6.85
N TYR A 132 -19.51 -7.95 -7.07
CA TYR A 132 -20.89 -7.52 -7.30
C TYR A 132 -21.07 -6.74 -8.61
N ASN A 133 -19.96 -6.38 -9.28
CA ASN A 133 -19.95 -5.51 -10.47
C ASN A 133 -20.68 -4.16 -10.26
N GLU A 134 -20.87 -3.77 -9.00
CA GLU A 134 -21.44 -2.51 -8.56
C GLU A 134 -20.39 -1.75 -7.76
N LEU A 135 -20.37 -0.41 -7.87
CA LEU A 135 -19.49 0.44 -7.09
C LEU A 135 -20.24 0.98 -5.88
N ARG A 136 -20.25 0.23 -4.77
CA ARG A 136 -20.74 0.74 -3.49
C ARG A 136 -19.59 0.88 -2.51
N LEU A 137 -19.33 2.10 -2.04
CA LEU A 137 -18.28 2.38 -1.08
C LEU A 137 -18.91 2.66 0.27
N PHE A 138 -18.74 1.74 1.23
CA PHE A 138 -19.27 1.88 2.58
C PHE A 138 -18.14 2.10 3.60
N TRP A 139 -17.15 1.21 3.65
CA TRP A 139 -16.16 1.22 4.73
C TRP A 139 -15.03 2.22 4.47
N SER A 140 -14.54 2.28 3.25
CA SER A 140 -13.51 3.19 2.76
C SER A 140 -13.97 4.64 2.82
N LEU A 141 -15.29 4.88 2.73
CA LEU A 141 -15.88 6.21 2.80
C LEU A 141 -15.81 6.76 4.24
N ILE A 142 -16.02 5.90 5.24
CA ILE A 142 -15.84 6.23 6.66
C ILE A 142 -14.36 6.51 6.97
N VAL A 143 -13.45 5.67 6.45
CA VAL A 143 -12.00 5.86 6.58
C VAL A 143 -11.56 7.17 5.91
N SER A 144 -12.08 7.48 4.73
CA SER A 144 -11.78 8.72 4.01
C SER A 144 -12.30 9.95 4.73
N ALA A 145 -13.53 9.90 5.26
CA ALA A 145 -14.13 11.00 6.01
C ALA A 145 -13.35 11.35 7.29
N THR A 146 -12.60 10.40 7.86
CA THR A 146 -11.79 10.62 9.07
C THR A 146 -10.36 11.03 8.74
N LEU A 147 -9.68 10.36 7.80
CA LEU A 147 -8.29 10.65 7.48
C LEU A 147 -8.10 11.93 6.65
N LEU A 148 -9.03 12.28 5.74
CA LEU A 148 -8.93 13.50 4.95
C LEU A 148 -8.86 14.77 5.80
N PRO A 149 -9.79 15.04 6.73
CA PRO A 149 -9.72 16.25 7.57
C PRO A 149 -8.47 16.25 8.46
N VAL A 150 -8.06 15.10 9.01
CA VAL A 150 -6.84 15.00 9.83
C VAL A 150 -5.60 15.36 8.99
N SER A 151 -5.48 14.84 7.78
CA SER A 151 -4.37 15.17 6.88
C SER A 151 -4.38 16.66 6.48
N ALA A 152 -5.55 17.24 6.20
CA ALA A 152 -5.71 18.65 5.86
C ALA A 152 -5.30 19.59 7.02
N VAL A 153 -5.71 19.26 8.25
CA VAL A 153 -5.31 20.00 9.45
C VAL A 153 -3.80 19.96 9.66
N LEU A 154 -3.15 18.79 9.48
CA LEU A 154 -1.69 18.68 9.57
C LEU A 154 -0.97 19.59 8.56
N ILE A 155 -1.45 19.61 7.30
CA ILE A 155 -0.90 20.49 6.26
C ILE A 155 -1.09 21.97 6.64
N TYR A 156 -2.28 22.34 7.13
CA TYR A 156 -2.59 23.70 7.54
C TYR A 156 -1.71 24.17 8.70
N ILE A 157 -1.57 23.36 9.75
CA ILE A 157 -0.72 23.67 10.91
C ILE A 157 0.72 23.88 10.44
N HIS A 158 1.25 22.97 9.62
CA HIS A 158 2.62 23.09 9.12
C HIS A 158 2.84 24.38 8.32
N HIS A 159 1.89 24.73 7.45
CA HIS A 159 1.98 25.94 6.63
C HIS A 159 1.84 27.22 7.47
N ARG A 160 0.97 27.23 8.47
CA ARG A 160 0.75 28.37 9.37
C ARG A 160 1.93 28.61 10.30
N LEU A 161 2.50 27.56 10.90
CA LEU A 161 3.63 27.65 11.83
C LEU A 161 4.86 28.30 11.17
N LYS A 162 5.01 28.13 9.86
CA LYS A 162 6.14 28.68 9.11
C LYS A 162 5.98 30.13 8.69
N LYS A 163 4.74 30.61 8.51
CA LYS A 163 4.45 32.03 8.27
C LYS A 163 4.66 32.89 9.53
N GLY A 164 4.43 32.33 10.72
CA GLY A 164 4.61 33.03 12.00
C GLY A 164 6.05 33.45 12.28
N ASN A 165 7.04 32.60 11.97
CA ASN A 165 8.45 32.84 12.31
C ASN A 165 9.17 33.87 11.43
N VAL A 166 8.51 34.42 10.40
CA VAL A 166 9.10 35.46 9.53
C VAL A 166 8.76 36.87 10.02
N LEU A 167 7.63 37.06 10.72
CA LEU A 167 7.27 38.39 11.22
C LEU A 167 8.19 38.85 12.36
N GLU A 168 8.66 37.95 13.22
CA GLU A 168 9.52 38.33 14.36
C GLU A 168 10.90 38.87 13.93
N LYS A 169 11.41 38.47 12.75
CA LYS A 169 12.65 39.02 12.18
C LYS A 169 12.47 40.32 11.41
N THR A 170 11.24 40.72 11.12
CA THR A 170 10.95 41.96 10.36
C THR A 170 10.59 43.13 11.29
N PHE A 171 10.35 42.86 12.58
CA PHE A 171 10.02 43.86 13.59
C PHE A 171 11.12 43.96 14.67
N HIS A 172 12.37 44.15 14.25
CA HIS A 172 13.33 44.86 15.10
C HIS A 172 13.17 46.37 14.79
N LEU A 173 12.15 46.98 15.40
CA LEU A 173 11.97 48.43 15.54
C LEU A 173 11.93 48.75 17.03
#